data_AF-A0A197K2M8-F1
#
_entry.id   AF-A0A197K2M8-F1
#
_cell.length_a   1.000
_cell.length_b   1.000
_cell.length_c   1.000
_cell.angle_alpha   90.00
_cell.angle_beta   90.00
_cell.angle_gamma   90.00
#
_symmetry.space_group_name_H-M   'P 1'
#
loop_
_entity.id
_entity.type
_entity.pdbx_description
1 polymer ?
#
loop_
_entity_poly.entity_id
_entity_poly.type
_entity_poly.pdbx_seq_one_letter_code
_entity_poly.pdbx_strand_id
1 'polypeptide(L)' 'LLTNRLKWDEESLIITEAQKDSTMKIDEPKTPFIHYDHELDRVLDADGNS' A
#
# COMPACT_ATOMS: atom_id res chain seq x y z
N LEU A 1 18.14 7.97 42.49
CA LEU A 1 18.22 7.88 41.01
C LEU A 1 17.02 7.08 40.51
N LEU A 2 15.85 7.72 40.38
CA LEU A 2 14.70 7.04 39.75
C LEU A 2 14.89 7.13 38.24
N THR A 3 15.02 5.98 37.60
CA THR A 3 15.08 5.88 36.15
C THR A 3 13.68 6.08 35.61
N ASN A 4 13.36 7.31 35.22
CA ASN A 4 12.10 7.64 34.56
C ASN A 4 12.19 7.18 33.10
N ARG A 5 12.20 5.86 32.90
CA ARG A 5 12.14 5.24 31.58
C ARG A 5 10.69 5.29 31.13
N LEU A 6 10.48 5.80 29.92
CA LEU A 6 9.18 5.79 29.26
C LEU A 6 8.64 4.36 29.30
N LYS A 7 7.48 4.18 29.93
CA LYS A 7 6.77 2.92 29.97
C LYS A 7 5.47 3.10 29.20
N TRP A 8 5.24 2.20 28.25
CA TRP A 8 3.97 2.14 27.55
C TRP A 8 2.89 1.59 28.46
N ASP A 9 1.67 2.08 28.24
CA ASP A 9 0.48 1.55 28.88
C ASP A 9 -0.11 0.44 27.99
N GLU A 10 0.11 -0.81 28.41
CA GLU A 10 -0.31 -1.99 27.66
C GLU A 10 -1.83 -2.08 27.53
N GLU A 11 -2.60 -1.55 28.49
CA GLU A 11 -4.06 -1.55 28.44
C GLU A 11 -4.56 -0.69 27.28
N SER A 12 -4.02 0.52 27.14
CA SER A 12 -4.30 1.43 26.03
C SER A 12 -3.95 0.81 24.65
N LEU A 13 -2.83 0.08 24.57
CA LEU A 13 -2.41 -0.58 23.33
C LEU A 13 -3.39 -1.70 22.92
N ILE A 14 -3.81 -2.54 23.87
CA ILE A 14 -4.74 -3.64 23.62
C ILE A 14 -6.10 -3.10 23.14
N ILE A 15 -6.62 -2.06 23.79
CA ILE A 15 -7.90 -1.43 23.42
C ILE A 15 -7.82 -0.87 21.99
N THR A 16 -6.71 -0.21 21.64
CA THR A 16 -6.52 0.38 20.32
C THR A 16 -6.45 -0.68 19.22
N GLU A 17 -5.73 -1.79 19.46
CA GLU A 17 -5.62 -2.87 18.47
C GLU A 17 -6.95 -3.63 18.31
N ALA A 18 -7.70 -3.83 19.40
CA ALA A 18 -9.04 -4.43 19.34
C ALA A 18 -10.06 -3.58 18.57
N GLN A 19 -9.86 -2.25 18.52
CA GLN A 19 -10.72 -1.29 17.80
C GLN A 19 -10.26 -1.04 16.35
N LYS A 20 -9.23 -1.73 15.87
CA LYS A 20 -8.68 -1.52 14.53
C LYS A 20 -9.42 -2.39 13.51
N ASP A 21 -10.59 -1.93 13.08
CA ASP A 21 -11.47 -2.63 12.13
C ASP A 21 -11.50 -2.00 10.73
N SER A 22 -10.77 -0.90 10.50
CA SER A 22 -10.77 -0.21 9.22
C SER A 22 -9.68 -0.72 8.28
N THR A 23 -10.10 -1.31 7.17
CA THR A 23 -9.25 -1.54 6.00
C THR A 23 -9.47 -0.40 5.00
N MET A 24 -8.39 0.26 4.57
CA MET A 24 -8.48 1.25 3.50
C MET A 24 -9.01 0.57 2.24
N LYS A 25 -10.03 1.16 1.61
CA LYS A 25 -10.41 0.77 0.26
C LYS A 25 -9.26 1.19 -0.65
N ILE A 26 -8.63 0.22 -1.29
CA ILE A 26 -7.76 0.50 -2.43
C ILE A 26 -8.72 0.61 -3.61
N ASP A 27 -9.28 1.81 -3.76
CA ASP A 27 -10.16 2.20 -4.87
C ASP A 27 -9.37 2.60 -6.12
N GLU A 28 -8.04 2.68 -6.01
CA GLU A 28 -7.19 2.97 -7.15
C GLU A 28 -7.12 1.77 -8.11
N PRO A 29 -7.49 1.95 -9.39
CA PRO A 29 -7.31 0.92 -10.40
C PRO A 29 -5.81 0.68 -10.62
N LYS A 30 -5.44 -0.58 -10.88
CA LYS A 30 -4.04 -0.93 -11.19
C LYS A 30 -3.56 -0.12 -12.40
N THR A 31 -2.36 0.46 -12.30
CA THR A 31 -1.68 1.06 -13.46
C THR A 31 -1.59 0.04 -14.59
N PRO A 32 -2.11 0.34 -15.80
CA PRO A 32 -1.98 -0.55 -16.94
C PRO A 32 -0.50 -0.81 -17.24
N PHE A 33 -0.17 -2.07 -17.53
CA PHE A 33 1.16 -2.43 -18.00
C PHE A 33 1.25 -2.17 -19.50
N ILE A 34 2.35 -1.59 -19.96
CA ILE A 34 2.58 -1.19 -21.36
C ILE A 34 3.87 -1.86 -21.85
N HIS A 35 3.80 -2.76 -22.84
CA HIS A 35 5.01 -3.18 -23.56
C HIS A 35 5.42 -2.12 -24.59
N TYR A 36 6.67 -1.65 -24.50
CA TYR A 36 7.24 -0.64 -25.38
C TYR A 36 8.45 -1.20 -26.15
N ASP A 37 8.48 -0.91 -27.45
CA ASP A 37 9.58 -1.21 -28.36
C ASP A 37 10.43 0.05 -28.55
N HIS A 38 11.63 0.03 -27.98
CA HIS A 38 12.58 1.15 -28.00
C HIS A 38 13.29 1.35 -29.35
N GLU A 39 13.34 0.32 -30.20
CA GLU A 39 13.95 0.45 -31.52
C GLU A 39 13.00 1.14 -32.50
N LEU A 40 11.69 0.93 -32.31
CA LEU A 40 10.64 1.41 -33.19
C LEU A 40 9.78 2.54 -32.59
N ASP A 41 10.14 3.01 -31.39
CA ASP A 41 9.45 4.05 -30.62
C ASP A 41 7.92 3.88 -30.60
N ARG A 42 7.47 2.67 -30.25
CA ARG A 42 6.05 2.29 -30.31
C ARG A 42 5.61 1.40 -29.16
N VAL A 43 4.34 1.52 -28.78
CA VAL A 43 3.68 0.62 -27.83
C VAL A 43 3.21 -0.64 -28.57
N LEU A 44 3.60 -1.82 -28.08
CA LEU A 44 3.32 -3.11 -28.73
C LEU A 44 1.90 -3.61 -28.47
N ASP A 45 1.30 -3.29 -27.32
CA ASP A 45 -0.02 -3.80 -26.91
C ASP A 45 -1.19 -2.85 -27.23
N ALA A 46 -0.95 -1.73 -27.91
CA ALA A 46 -1.98 -0.71 -28.17
C ALA A 46 -2.99 -1.15 -29.25
N ASP A 47 -2.62 -2.11 -30.09
CA ASP A 47 -3.40 -2.56 -31.22
C ASP A 47 -4.16 -3.83 -30.81
N GLY A 48 -5.41 -3.68 -30.37
CA GLY A 48 -6.29 -4.76 -29.89
C GLY A 48 -6.68 -5.79 -30.96
N ASN A 49 -5.73 -6.54 -31.48
CA ASN A 49 -5.95 -7.65 -32.39
C ASN A 49 -5.15 -8.89 -31.93
N SER A 50 -5.75 -9.67 -31.02
CA SER A 50 -5.46 -11.10 -30.91
C SER A 50 -6.08 -11.85 -32.06
#